data_AF-A0A660NK65-F1
#
_entry.id   AF-A0A660NK65-F1
#
_cell.length_a   1.000
_cell.length_b   1.000
_cell.length_c   1.000
_cell.angle_alpha   90.00
_cell.angle_beta   90.00
_cell.angle_gamma   90.00
#
_symmetry.space_group_name_H-M   'P 1'
#
loop_
_entity.id
_entity.type
_entity.pdbx_description
1 polymer ?
#
loop_
_entity_poly.entity_id
_entity_poly.type
_entity_poly.pdbx_seq_one_letter_code
_entity_poly.pdbx_strand_id
1 'polypeptide(L)'
;MTSSSSGSRVRPYLVTSADAARLPRWIPLLFCAVYVLAGLFGRDPWRTDDAIGFGIAHTMATGNSIDWLLPNVQGQLVPDEGGPLPFWAGALGMHAARLFNTLLASFFGHAADG
;
A
#
# COMPACT_ATOMS: atom_id res chain seq x y z
N MET A 1 -26.28 47.61 -27.15
CA MET A 1 -25.79 46.22 -27.09
C MET A 1 -25.40 45.93 -25.64
N THR A 2 -26.27 45.31 -24.86
CA THR A 2 -25.96 44.91 -23.48
C THR A 2 -26.36 43.44 -23.33
N SER A 3 -25.36 42.56 -23.37
CA SER A 3 -25.52 41.12 -23.28
C SER A 3 -25.93 40.72 -21.86
N SER A 4 -27.10 40.12 -21.70
CA SER A 4 -27.52 39.50 -20.44
C SER A 4 -26.78 38.17 -20.26
N SER A 5 -25.87 38.09 -19.28
CA SER A 5 -25.20 36.84 -18.93
C SER A 5 -26.20 35.90 -18.23
N SER A 6 -26.56 34.81 -18.92
CA SER A 6 -27.33 33.70 -18.36
C SER A 6 -26.44 32.95 -17.36
N GLY A 7 -26.49 33.32 -16.08
CA GLY A 7 -25.85 32.57 -15.00
C GLY A 7 -26.36 31.13 -14.97
N SER A 8 -25.46 30.15 -15.03
CA SER A 8 -25.79 28.72 -14.98
C SER A 8 -26.47 28.39 -13.65
N ARG A 9 -27.77 28.11 -13.70
CA ARG A 9 -28.58 27.78 -12.53
C ARG A 9 -28.17 26.40 -12.03
N VAL A 10 -27.38 26.35 -10.95
CA VAL A 10 -27.09 25.11 -10.23
C VAL A 10 -28.43 24.54 -9.77
N ARG A 11 -28.82 23.38 -10.29
CA ARG A 11 -30.04 22.70 -9.86
C ARG A 11 -29.71 21.91 -8.59
N PRO A 12 -30.27 22.27 -7.42
CA PRO A 12 -30.06 21.49 -6.21
C PRO A 12 -30.64 20.10 -6.46
N TYR A 13 -29.80 19.06 -6.35
CA TYR A 13 -30.27 17.69 -6.39
C TYR A 13 -31.21 17.51 -5.19
N LEU A 14 -32.47 17.14 -5.44
CA LEU A 14 -33.47 16.91 -4.39
C LEU A 14 -33.16 15.57 -3.71
N VAL A 15 -32.20 15.59 -2.79
CA VAL A 15 -31.79 14.40 -2.01
C VAL A 15 -32.69 14.33 -0.80
N THR A 16 -33.42 13.24 -0.68
CA THR A 16 -34.13 12.94 0.57
C THR A 16 -33.09 12.62 1.65
N SER A 17 -33.38 12.88 2.92
CA SER A 17 -32.47 12.52 4.02
C SER A 17 -32.17 11.01 4.08
N ALA A 18 -33.04 10.18 3.48
CA ALA A 18 -32.84 8.74 3.29
C ALA A 18 -31.80 8.43 2.19
N ASP A 19 -31.77 9.18 1.07
CA ASP A 19 -30.74 9.04 0.02
C ASP A 19 -29.38 9.58 0.44
N ALA A 20 -29.34 10.50 1.41
CA ALA A 20 -28.10 11.01 2.01
C ALA A 20 -27.55 10.09 3.13
N ALA A 21 -28.17 8.92 3.36
CA ALA A 21 -27.70 7.97 4.35
C ALA A 21 -26.26 7.54 4.05
N ARG A 22 -25.42 7.57 5.08
CA ARG A 22 -24.00 7.27 4.95
C ARG A 22 -23.82 5.80 4.54
N LEU A 23 -23.16 5.57 3.41
CA LEU A 23 -22.88 4.21 2.95
C LEU A 23 -22.14 3.43 4.07
N PRO A 24 -22.64 2.24 4.46
CA PRO A 24 -21.97 1.42 5.45
C PRO A 24 -20.51 1.13 5.08
N ARG A 25 -19.59 1.35 6.02
CA ARG A 25 -18.13 1.34 5.78
C ARG A 25 -17.59 0.02 5.24
N TRP A 26 -18.31 -1.08 5.47
CA TRP A 26 -17.94 -2.42 5.04
C TRP A 26 -18.21 -2.68 3.56
N ILE A 27 -19.16 -1.96 2.94
CA ILE A 27 -19.48 -2.11 1.52
C ILE A 27 -18.28 -1.75 0.61
N PRO A 28 -17.64 -0.58 0.73
CA PRO A 28 -16.46 -0.28 -0.08
C PRO A 28 -15.26 -1.18 0.25
N LEU A 29 -15.12 -1.63 1.50
CA LEU A 29 -14.06 -2.59 1.87
C LEU A 29 -14.26 -3.94 1.18
N LEU A 30 -15.49 -4.44 1.17
CA LEU A 30 -15.83 -5.69 0.49
C LEU A 30 -15.64 -5.56 -1.02
N PHE A 31 -16.01 -4.41 -1.60
CA PHE A 31 -15.73 -4.14 -3.02
C PHE A 31 -14.23 -4.14 -3.33
N CYS A 32 -13.40 -3.47 -2.50
CA CYS A 32 -11.94 -3.53 -2.62
C CYS A 32 -11.41 -4.97 -2.50
N ALA A 33 -11.90 -5.75 -1.52
CA ALA A 33 -11.48 -7.12 -1.32
C ALA A 33 -11.80 -8.00 -2.54
N VAL A 34 -13.03 -7.90 -3.07
CA VAL A 34 -13.44 -8.63 -4.28
C VAL A 34 -12.59 -8.21 -5.48
N TYR A 35 -12.30 -6.92 -5.65
CA TYR A 35 -11.46 -6.43 -6.73
C TYR A 35 -10.02 -6.98 -6.66
N VAL A 36 -9.41 -6.98 -5.46
CA VAL A 36 -8.07 -7.54 -5.24
C VAL A 36 -8.05 -9.05 -5.52
N LEU A 37 -9.04 -9.79 -4.99
CA LEU A 37 -9.15 -11.23 -5.20
C LEU A 37 -9.36 -11.57 -6.68
N ALA A 38 -10.25 -10.85 -7.37
CA ALA A 38 -10.48 -11.02 -8.80
C ALA A 38 -9.23 -10.69 -9.62
N GLY A 39 -8.49 -9.64 -9.24
CA GLY A 39 -7.23 -9.24 -9.88
C GLY A 39 -6.08 -10.22 -9.68
N LEU A 40 -6.17 -11.13 -8.70
CA LEU A 40 -5.16 -12.17 -8.44
C LEU A 40 -5.27 -13.37 -9.38
N PHE A 41 -6.42 -13.58 -10.03
CA PHE A 41 -6.61 -14.69 -10.95
C PHE A 41 -6.15 -14.32 -12.36
N GLY A 42 -5.11 -14.99 -12.87
CA GLY A 42 -4.64 -14.83 -14.25
C GLY A 42 -3.75 -13.61 -14.51
N ARG A 43 -3.40 -12.84 -13.48
CA ARG A 43 -2.31 -11.87 -13.50
C ARG A 43 -1.32 -12.21 -12.39
N ASP A 44 -0.03 -12.05 -12.69
CA ASP A 44 0.95 -12.01 -11.62
C ASP A 44 0.62 -10.82 -10.69
N PRO A 45 0.48 -11.05 -9.37
CA PRO A 45 0.07 -10.02 -8.41
C PRO A 45 1.07 -8.85 -8.31
N TRP A 46 2.27 -9.05 -8.83
CA TRP A 46 3.35 -8.08 -8.99
C TRP A 46 4.14 -8.45 -10.26
N ARG A 47 4.94 -7.54 -10.81
CA ARG A 47 5.91 -7.90 -11.83
C ARG A 47 6.99 -8.79 -11.20
N THR A 48 7.46 -9.84 -11.88
CA THR A 48 8.48 -10.75 -11.32
C THR A 48 9.70 -10.00 -10.80
N ASP A 49 10.16 -8.98 -11.54
CA ASP A 49 11.26 -8.09 -11.15
C ASP A 49 10.99 -7.37 -9.81
N ASP A 50 9.74 -6.93 -9.57
CA ASP A 50 9.35 -6.28 -8.32
C ASP A 50 9.39 -7.26 -7.13
N ALA A 51 9.05 -8.53 -7.38
CA ALA A 51 9.12 -9.61 -6.39
C ALA A 51 10.56 -9.89 -5.95
N ILE A 52 11.45 -9.96 -6.93
CA ILE A 52 12.86 -10.25 -6.70
C ILE A 52 13.47 -9.07 -5.94
N GLY A 53 13.20 -7.84 -6.37
CA GLY A 53 13.63 -6.64 -5.64
C GLY A 53 13.13 -6.58 -4.20
N PHE A 54 11.88 -6.99 -3.95
CA PHE A 54 11.35 -7.13 -2.59
C PHE A 54 12.09 -8.23 -1.80
N GLY A 55 12.36 -9.37 -2.43
CA GLY A 55 13.11 -10.47 -1.84
C GLY A 55 14.54 -10.08 -1.44
N ILE A 56 15.20 -9.26 -2.25
CA ILE A 56 16.54 -8.72 -1.96
C ILE A 56 16.47 -7.79 -0.76
N ALA A 57 15.56 -6.81 -0.78
CA ALA A 57 15.37 -5.88 0.34
C ALA A 57 15.01 -6.60 1.65
N HIS A 58 14.18 -7.64 1.58
CA HIS A 58 13.84 -8.49 2.72
C HIS A 58 15.07 -9.23 3.25
N THR A 59 15.86 -9.84 2.37
CA THR A 59 17.07 -10.57 2.76
C THR A 59 18.10 -9.62 3.39
N MET A 60 18.23 -8.39 2.90
CA MET A 60 19.04 -7.35 3.55
C MET A 60 18.51 -6.97 4.93
N ALA A 61 17.19 -6.79 5.07
CA ALA A 61 16.58 -6.41 6.34
C ALA A 61 16.64 -7.50 7.43
N THR A 62 16.66 -8.78 7.04
CA THR A 62 16.65 -9.92 7.98
C THR A 62 17.98 -10.65 8.09
N GLY A 63 18.91 -10.42 7.15
CA GLY A 63 20.18 -11.13 7.02
C GLY A 63 21.34 -10.49 7.79
N ASN A 64 22.55 -10.87 7.40
CA ASN A 64 23.81 -10.42 7.99
C ASN A 64 24.35 -9.17 7.29
N SER A 65 25.39 -8.55 7.86
CA SER A 65 26.06 -7.37 7.27
C SER A 65 26.58 -7.58 5.84
N ILE A 66 26.91 -8.82 5.47
CA ILE A 66 27.36 -9.15 4.11
C ILE A 66 26.23 -9.10 3.08
N ASP A 67 24.99 -9.38 3.51
CA ASP A 67 23.80 -9.35 2.65
C ASP A 67 23.46 -7.93 2.21
N TRP A 68 23.91 -6.92 2.97
CA TRP A 68 23.78 -5.51 2.61
C TRP A 68 24.68 -5.11 1.43
N LEU A 69 25.81 -5.79 1.23
CA LEU A 69 26.71 -5.51 0.11
C LEU A 69 26.35 -6.32 -1.14
N LEU A 70 25.84 -7.54 -0.95
CA LEU A 70 25.62 -8.52 -2.01
C LEU A 70 24.12 -8.79 -2.18
N PRO A 71 23.48 -8.22 -3.21
CA PRO A 71 22.08 -8.49 -3.54
C PRO A 71 21.83 -10.00 -3.69
N ASN A 72 21.01 -10.55 -2.80
CA ASN A 72 20.67 -11.96 -2.81
C ASN A 72 19.25 -12.20 -2.31
N VAL A 73 18.63 -13.28 -2.79
CA VAL A 73 17.31 -13.75 -2.35
C VAL A 73 17.49 -15.12 -1.75
N GLN A 74 17.32 -15.24 -0.42
CA GLN A 74 17.55 -16.50 0.31
C GLN A 74 18.88 -17.19 -0.02
N GLY A 75 19.98 -16.41 -0.11
CA GLY A 75 21.31 -16.93 -0.38
C GLY A 75 21.60 -17.23 -1.86
N GLN A 76 20.64 -17.03 -2.77
CA GLN A 76 20.91 -17.00 -4.21
C GLN A 76 21.29 -15.58 -4.62
N LEU A 77 22.51 -15.40 -5.13
CA LEU A 77 22.98 -14.11 -5.64
C LEU A 77 22.16 -13.70 -6.86
N VAL A 78 21.76 -12.43 -6.89
CA VAL A 78 21.01 -11.86 -8.01
C VAL A 78 21.75 -10.62 -8.54
N PRO A 79 22.82 -10.82 -9.35
CA PRO A 79 23.68 -9.72 -9.80
C PRO A 79 23.01 -8.80 -10.83
N ASP A 80 22.01 -9.31 -11.54
CA ASP A 80 21.38 -8.64 -12.68
C ASP A 80 20.46 -7.48 -12.25
N GLU A 81 20.04 -7.43 -10.98
CA GLU A 81 19.19 -6.40 -10.41
C GLU A 81 19.92 -5.06 -10.13
N GLY A 82 21.24 -5.01 -10.32
CA GLY A 82 22.07 -3.82 -10.11
C GLY A 82 22.73 -3.72 -8.74
N GLY A 83 23.18 -2.51 -8.37
CA GLY A 83 23.88 -2.27 -7.10
C GLY A 83 22.97 -2.34 -5.86
N PRO A 84 23.53 -2.40 -4.63
CA PRO A 84 22.75 -2.60 -3.40
C PRO A 84 21.95 -1.37 -2.93
N LEU A 85 22.29 -0.17 -3.41
CA LEU A 85 21.69 1.11 -3.01
C LEU A 85 20.16 1.17 -3.07
N PRO A 86 19.48 0.82 -4.18
CA PRO A 86 18.02 0.83 -4.25
C PRO A 86 17.37 -0.10 -3.20
N PHE A 87 18.02 -1.24 -2.89
CA PHE A 87 17.49 -2.23 -1.96
C PHE A 87 17.66 -1.84 -0.50
N TRP A 88 18.66 -1.00 -0.17
CA TRP A 88 18.79 -0.41 1.17
C TRP A 88 17.58 0.43 1.57
N ALA A 89 17.03 1.19 0.62
CA ALA A 89 15.82 1.97 0.88
C ALA A 89 14.63 1.06 1.25
N GLY A 90 14.50 -0.08 0.56
CA GLY A 90 13.52 -1.11 0.89
C GLY A 90 13.73 -1.73 2.27
N ALA A 91 14.96 -2.13 2.59
CA ALA A 91 15.30 -2.71 3.88
C ALA A 91 15.05 -1.75 5.05
N LEU A 92 15.45 -0.48 4.90
CA LEU A 92 15.16 0.58 5.87
C LEU A 92 13.66 0.84 6.00
N GLY A 93 12.92 0.81 4.88
CA GLY A 93 11.47 0.91 4.88
C GLY A 93 10.80 -0.21 5.69
N MET A 94 11.29 -1.45 5.60
CA MET A 94 10.80 -2.58 6.39
C MET A 94 11.07 -2.39 7.89
N HIS A 95 12.26 -1.90 8.28
CA HIS A 95 12.55 -1.57 9.67
C HIS A 95 11.65 -0.45 10.19
N ALA A 96 11.44 0.61 9.39
CA ALA A 96 10.53 1.70 9.72
C ALA A 96 9.08 1.19 9.87
N ALA A 97 8.61 0.33 8.97
CA ALA A 97 7.28 -0.28 9.05
C ALA A 97 7.13 -1.16 10.30
N ARG A 98 8.17 -1.93 10.66
CA ARG A 98 8.17 -2.74 11.89
C ARG A 98 8.11 -1.88 13.14
N LEU A 99 8.85 -0.78 13.18
CA LEU A 99 8.80 0.21 14.25
C LEU A 99 7.42 0.85 14.33
N PHE A 100 6.89 1.32 13.21
CA PHE A 100 5.55 1.87 13.13
C PHE A 100 4.49 0.89 13.63
N ASN A 101 4.56 -0.37 13.22
CA ASN A 101 3.65 -1.42 13.70
C ASN A 101 3.80 -1.65 15.21
N THR A 102 5.03 -1.67 15.73
CA THR A 102 5.28 -1.79 17.18
C THR A 102 4.70 -0.61 17.94
N LEU A 103 4.85 0.60 17.41
CA LEU A 103 4.28 1.81 17.99
C LEU A 103 2.75 1.79 17.95
N LEU A 104 2.17 1.39 16.81
CA LEU A 104 0.73 1.27 16.63
C LEU A 104 0.14 0.22 17.58
N ALA A 105 0.80 -0.94 17.71
CA ALA A 105 0.43 -1.99 18.65
C ALA A 105 0.58 -1.52 20.10
N SER A 106 1.62 -0.75 20.44
CA SER A 106 1.75 -0.16 21.78
C SER A 106 0.64 0.86 22.06
N PHE A 107 0.23 1.66 21.08
CA PHE A 107 -0.82 2.66 21.25
C PHE A 107 -2.21 2.04 21.43
N PHE A 108 -2.56 1.04 20.61
CA PHE A 108 -3.87 0.38 20.68
C PHE A 108 -3.91 -0.77 21.70
N GLY A 109 -2.78 -1.41 22.01
CA GLY A 109 -2.70 -2.49 23.00
C GLY A 109 -3.11 -2.03 24.39
N HIS A 110 -2.68 -0.84 24.81
CA HIS A 110 -3.10 -0.25 26.10
C HIS A 110 -4.60 0.09 26.18
N ALA A 111 -5.34 0.06 25.06
CA ALA A 111 -6.77 0.34 25.02
C ALA A 111 -7.67 -0.92 25.09
N ALA A 112 -7.09 -2.12 24.97
CA ALA A 112 -7.81 -3.38 25.03
C ALA A 112 -7.87 -3.99 26.44
N ASP A 113 -7.06 -3.45 27.37
CA ASP A 113 -6.79 -4.04 28.68
C ASP A 113 -7.51 -3.31 29.83
N GLY A 114 -8.43 -2.37 29.52
CA GLY A 114 -9.13 -1.50 30.47
C GLY A 114 -10.65 -1.62 30.45
#